data_AF-A0A6P1BXS9-F1
#
_entry.id   AF-A0A6P1BXS9-F1
#
_cell.length_a   1.000
_cell.length_b   1.000
_cell.length_c   1.000
_cell.angle_alpha   90.00
_cell.angle_beta   90.00
_cell.angle_gamma   90.00
#
_symmetry.space_group_name_H-M   'P 1'
#
loop_
_entity.id
_entity.type
_entity.pdbx_description
1 polymer ?
#
loop_
_entity_poly.entity_id
_entity_poly.type
_entity_poly.pdbx_seq_one_letter_code
_entity_poly.pdbx_strand_id
1 'polypeptide(L)'
;FRDAYPDIEFITHEEVKPERYYATYSVGLFFDDKDCVYQPTDFRHVGLHRTAGYILGVDPTEQRPRIVFKDDERPIAEPYVCIAVQSTTQSKYWNNPHGWREIVNFLKAAGYRVVCIDQKATHGTQLIWNHIPNGAEDQTGDKPLAERFRYLKHADFFIGLSSGLSWLAWASGTPVVMISGFTHPTNE
;
A
#
# COMPACT_ATOMS: atom_id res chain seq x y z
N PHE A 1 13.54 3.28 -4.51
CA PHE A 1 13.93 4.29 -3.51
C PHE A 1 15.41 4.63 -3.58
N ARG A 2 16.36 3.68 -3.45
CA ARG A 2 17.81 3.96 -3.51
C ARG A 2 18.22 4.97 -4.59
N ASP A 3 17.85 4.72 -5.85
CA ASP A 3 18.19 5.61 -6.98
C ASP A 3 17.51 6.99 -6.93
N ALA A 4 16.41 7.12 -6.19
CA ALA A 4 15.63 8.35 -6.07
C ALA A 4 16.06 9.25 -4.89
N TYR A 5 16.89 8.72 -3.99
CA TYR A 5 17.34 9.39 -2.77
C TYR A 5 18.85 9.18 -2.59
N PRO A 6 19.70 9.84 -3.41
CA PRO A 6 21.15 9.61 -3.40
C PRO A 6 21.83 10.01 -2.10
N ASP A 7 21.20 10.91 -1.33
CA ASP A 7 21.70 11.39 -0.03
C ASP A 7 21.37 10.43 1.13
N ILE A 8 20.64 9.33 0.87
CA ILE A 8 20.24 8.34 1.87
C ILE A 8 20.89 7.00 1.55
N GLU A 9 21.70 6.48 2.47
CA GLU A 9 22.25 5.13 2.38
C GLU A 9 21.19 4.10 2.84
N PHE A 10 20.82 3.17 1.95
CA PHE A 10 19.89 2.09 2.24
C PHE A 10 20.63 0.78 2.49
N ILE A 11 20.59 0.33 3.74
CA ILE A 11 21.16 -0.94 4.22
C ILE A 11 20.07 -1.83 4.83
N THR A 12 20.32 -3.13 4.93
CA THR A 12 19.46 -4.06 5.67
C THR A 12 19.76 -4.01 7.17
N HIS A 13 18.91 -4.64 7.98
CA HIS A 13 19.11 -4.68 9.42
C HIS A 13 20.41 -5.40 9.80
N GLU A 14 20.78 -6.44 9.07
CA GLU A 14 21.98 -7.25 9.29
C GLU A 14 23.28 -6.48 8.97
N GLU A 15 23.19 -5.44 8.14
CA GLU A 15 24.31 -4.59 7.75
C GLU A 15 24.54 -3.43 8.75
N VAL A 16 23.61 -3.19 9.67
CA VAL A 16 23.69 -2.12 10.68
C VAL A 16 24.87 -2.35 11.61
N LYS A 17 25.65 -1.29 11.81
CA LYS A 17 26.79 -1.25 12.73
C LYS A 17 26.60 -0.12 13.73
N PRO A 18 25.92 -0.37 14.87
CA PRO A 18 25.49 0.67 15.81
C PRO A 18 26.60 1.64 16.23
N GLU A 19 27.83 1.13 16.37
CA GLU A 19 29.02 1.89 16.73
C GLU A 19 29.43 2.97 15.70
N ARG A 20 28.91 2.92 14.48
CA ARG A 20 29.18 3.90 13.42
C ARG A 20 28.25 5.11 13.45
N TYR A 21 27.18 5.08 14.25
CA TYR A 21 26.15 6.11 14.22
C TYR A 21 26.21 6.99 15.46
N TYR A 22 26.18 8.31 15.25
CA TYR A 22 26.10 9.30 16.32
C TYR A 22 24.75 9.26 17.04
N ALA A 23 23.66 9.05 16.28
CA ALA A 23 22.30 8.99 16.78
C ALA A 23 21.48 7.98 15.97
N THR A 24 20.49 7.37 16.61
CA THR A 24 19.58 6.39 16.01
C THR A 24 18.15 6.74 16.38
N TYR A 25 17.25 6.72 15.39
CA TYR A 25 15.83 6.94 15.59
C TYR A 25 15.06 5.71 15.09
N SER A 26 14.22 5.14 15.96
CA SER A 26 13.39 3.99 15.63
C SER A 26 11.99 4.47 15.23
N VAL A 27 11.70 4.43 13.92
CA VAL A 27 10.37 4.78 13.40
C VAL A 27 9.52 3.52 13.34
N GLY A 28 8.33 3.56 13.95
CA GLY A 28 7.42 2.42 14.02
C GLY A 28 6.06 2.78 14.60
N LEU A 29 5.23 1.75 14.85
CA LEU A 29 3.94 1.89 15.53
C LEU A 29 4.03 1.33 16.95
N PHE A 30 3.83 2.19 17.94
CA PHE A 30 3.90 1.83 19.35
C PHE A 30 2.50 1.87 19.97
N PHE A 31 1.85 0.71 20.15
CA PHE A 31 0.43 0.64 20.54
C PHE A 31 0.18 0.94 22.03
N ASP A 32 1.12 0.56 22.89
CA ASP A 32 1.00 0.62 24.35
C ASP A 32 1.98 1.62 24.98
N ASP A 33 2.48 2.58 24.20
CA ASP A 33 3.39 3.63 24.67
C ASP A 33 2.62 4.77 25.35
N LYS A 34 1.99 4.45 26.49
CA LYS A 34 1.14 5.38 27.25
C LYS A 34 1.90 6.59 27.77
N ASP A 35 3.18 6.40 28.07
CA ASP A 35 4.06 7.44 28.61
C ASP A 35 4.78 8.22 27.50
N CYS A 36 4.48 7.93 26.22
CA CYS A 36 5.06 8.61 25.05
C CYS A 36 6.61 8.59 25.05
N VAL A 37 7.19 7.44 25.40
CA VAL A 37 8.64 7.21 25.48
C VAL A 37 9.26 7.10 24.09
N TYR A 38 8.56 6.47 23.15
CA TYR A 38 9.06 6.16 21.81
C TYR A 38 8.43 7.03 20.71
N GLN A 39 7.25 7.59 20.97
CA GLN A 39 6.58 8.52 20.07
C GLN A 39 6.03 9.73 20.84
N PRO A 40 6.10 10.95 20.30
CA PRO A 40 5.62 12.15 21.00
C PRO A 40 4.10 12.20 21.20
N THR A 41 3.36 11.46 20.38
CA THR A 41 1.90 11.37 20.41
C THR A 41 1.47 10.02 19.87
N ASP A 42 0.35 9.51 20.37
CA ASP A 42 -0.25 8.29 19.85
C ASP A 42 -0.62 8.45 18.36
N PHE A 43 -0.12 7.55 17.51
CA PHE A 43 -0.37 7.57 16.07
C PHE A 43 -1.87 7.52 15.73
N ARG A 44 -2.71 6.96 16.61
CA ARG A 44 -4.18 6.89 16.44
C ARG A 44 -4.84 8.27 16.43
N HIS A 45 -4.17 9.30 16.96
CA HIS A 45 -4.67 10.68 16.94
C HIS A 45 -4.23 11.47 15.71
N VAL A 46 -3.10 11.10 15.10
CA VAL A 46 -2.46 11.90 14.04
C VAL A 46 -2.44 11.23 12.67
N GLY A 47 -2.77 9.93 12.59
CA GLY A 47 -2.64 9.13 11.38
C GLY A 47 -1.39 8.26 11.41
N LEU A 48 -1.49 7.07 10.83
CA LEU A 48 -0.49 6.01 10.92
C LEU A 48 0.84 6.44 10.31
N HIS A 49 0.81 7.06 9.14
CA HIS A 49 2.00 7.53 8.42
C HIS A 49 2.60 8.78 9.03
N ARG A 50 1.77 9.69 9.55
CA ARG A 50 2.21 11.00 10.05
C ARG A 50 3.05 10.88 11.31
N THR A 51 2.87 9.80 12.10
CA THR A 51 3.67 9.56 13.32
C THR A 51 5.18 9.60 13.06
N ALA A 52 5.64 9.21 11.86
CA ALA A 52 7.06 9.29 11.50
C ALA A 52 7.59 10.74 11.52
N GLY A 53 6.79 11.70 11.03
CA GLY A 53 7.13 13.13 11.09
C GLY A 53 7.21 13.65 12.52
N TYR A 54 6.28 13.21 13.38
CA TYR A 54 6.30 13.55 14.81
C TYR A 54 7.54 12.98 15.51
N ILE A 55 7.84 11.68 15.33
CA ILE A 55 9.02 11.03 15.94
C ILE A 55 10.32 11.74 15.55
N LEU A 56 10.43 12.17 14.29
CA LEU A 56 11.62 12.84 13.77
C LEU A 56 11.63 14.37 14.02
N GLY A 57 10.54 14.95 14.54
CA GLY A 57 10.43 16.38 14.78
C GLY A 57 10.41 17.23 13.49
N VAL A 58 9.85 16.71 12.40
CA VAL A 58 9.74 17.38 11.10
C VAL A 58 8.28 17.63 10.69
N ASP A 59 8.06 18.31 9.57
CA ASP A 59 6.71 18.55 9.03
C ASP A 59 5.95 17.21 8.84
N PRO A 60 4.80 17.01 9.52
CA PRO A 60 4.04 15.76 9.45
C PRO A 60 3.09 15.69 8.25
N THR A 61 3.10 16.71 7.36
CA THR A 61 2.29 16.71 6.15
C THR A 61 2.67 15.51 5.26
N GLU A 62 1.66 14.76 4.83
CA GLU A 62 1.89 13.58 4.00
C GLU A 62 2.47 13.94 2.62
N GLN A 63 3.46 13.18 2.20
CA GLN A 63 4.12 13.38 0.91
C GLN A 63 4.31 12.06 0.18
N ARG A 64 4.11 12.10 -1.14
CA ARG A 64 4.39 10.95 -2.00
C ARG A 64 5.90 10.72 -2.06
N PRO A 65 6.36 9.47 -1.90
CA PRO A 65 7.77 9.20 -2.08
C PRO A 65 8.15 9.28 -3.57
N ARG A 66 9.40 9.65 -3.84
CA ARG A 66 9.98 9.64 -5.19
C ARG A 66 10.36 8.22 -5.55
N ILE A 67 9.92 7.75 -6.71
CA ILE A 67 10.28 6.42 -7.21
C ILE A 67 10.80 6.54 -8.63
N VAL A 68 11.96 5.93 -8.86
CA VAL A 68 12.64 5.87 -10.16
C VAL A 68 12.57 4.44 -10.65
N PHE A 69 12.16 4.26 -11.91
CA PHE A 69 12.16 2.99 -12.62
C PHE A 69 12.79 3.15 -13.99
N LYS A 70 13.50 2.12 -14.43
CA LYS A 70 14.16 2.08 -15.74
C LYS A 70 13.22 1.60 -16.85
N ASP A 71 12.29 0.71 -16.50
CA ASP A 71 11.29 0.16 -17.41
C ASP A 71 9.91 0.72 -17.02
N ASP A 72 9.36 1.50 -17.94
CA ASP A 72 8.08 2.21 -17.84
C ASP A 72 7.15 1.88 -19.01
N GLU A 73 7.34 0.69 -19.60
CA GLU A 73 6.48 0.26 -20.70
C GLU A 73 5.10 -0.14 -20.18
N ARG A 74 4.07 0.41 -20.82
CA ARG A 74 2.66 0.13 -20.53
C ARG A 74 2.38 -1.37 -20.70
N PRO A 75 2.01 -2.11 -19.63
CA PRO A 75 1.83 -3.57 -19.70
C PRO A 75 0.62 -4.00 -20.54
N ILE A 76 -0.43 -3.17 -20.56
CA ILE A 76 -1.72 -3.48 -21.18
C ILE A 76 -2.12 -2.29 -22.04
N ALA A 77 -2.33 -2.52 -23.34
CA ALA A 77 -2.66 -1.45 -24.28
C ALA A 77 -4.05 -0.84 -24.00
N GLU A 78 -5.04 -1.66 -23.67
CA GLU A 78 -6.41 -1.21 -23.40
C GLU A 78 -6.52 -0.40 -22.09
N PRO A 79 -7.60 0.36 -21.87
CA PRO A 79 -7.90 0.95 -20.57
C PRO A 79 -8.09 -0.13 -19.51
N TYR A 80 -7.47 0.05 -18.34
CA TYR A 80 -7.57 -0.93 -17.26
C TYR A 80 -7.53 -0.28 -15.88
N VAL A 81 -8.11 -1.00 -14.93
CA VAL A 81 -8.16 -0.67 -13.50
C VAL A 81 -7.42 -1.75 -12.74
N CYS A 82 -6.52 -1.36 -11.85
CA CYS A 82 -5.90 -2.29 -10.92
C CYS A 82 -6.76 -2.42 -9.65
N ILE A 83 -6.88 -3.64 -9.15
CA ILE A 83 -7.51 -3.92 -7.85
C ILE A 83 -6.57 -4.67 -6.92
N ALA A 84 -6.71 -4.44 -5.62
CA ALA A 84 -6.08 -5.23 -4.56
C ALA A 84 -7.13 -5.59 -3.50
N VAL A 85 -7.41 -6.87 -3.38
CA VAL A 85 -8.48 -7.41 -2.53
C VAL A 85 -7.96 -8.09 -1.27
N GLN A 86 -6.64 -8.25 -1.13
CA GLN A 86 -6.03 -8.91 0.02
C GLN A 86 -5.46 -7.92 1.04
N SER A 87 -5.46 -8.32 2.30
CA SER A 87 -4.89 -7.54 3.41
C SER A 87 -4.42 -8.44 4.54
N THR A 88 -3.79 -7.88 5.57
CA THR A 88 -3.17 -8.64 6.66
C THR A 88 -4.15 -9.11 7.73
N THR A 89 -5.31 -8.46 7.86
CA THR A 89 -6.36 -8.81 8.84
C THR A 89 -7.73 -8.78 8.17
N GLN A 90 -8.64 -9.67 8.58
CA GLN A 90 -10.00 -9.74 8.01
C GLN A 90 -10.79 -8.43 8.16
N SER A 91 -10.50 -7.64 9.20
CA SER A 91 -11.14 -6.33 9.42
C SER A 91 -10.83 -5.32 8.31
N LYS A 92 -9.71 -5.45 7.61
CA LYS A 92 -9.34 -4.59 6.49
C LYS A 92 -9.96 -5.02 5.16
N TYR A 93 -10.59 -6.19 5.09
CA TYR A 93 -11.25 -6.64 3.87
C TYR A 93 -12.56 -5.90 3.65
N TRP A 94 -12.94 -5.75 2.37
CA TRP A 94 -14.30 -5.39 2.02
C TRP A 94 -15.21 -6.61 2.18
N ASN A 95 -15.75 -6.78 3.38
CA ASN A 95 -16.54 -7.96 3.77
C ASN A 95 -17.98 -7.97 3.19
N ASN A 96 -18.30 -7.08 2.23
CA ASN A 96 -19.55 -7.19 1.49
C ASN A 96 -19.45 -8.41 0.54
N PRO A 97 -20.32 -9.43 0.68
CA PRO A 97 -20.21 -10.68 -0.08
C PRO A 97 -20.41 -10.51 -1.60
N HIS A 98 -20.96 -9.38 -2.06
CA HIS A 98 -21.18 -9.09 -3.47
C HIS A 98 -20.32 -7.95 -4.01
N GLY A 99 -19.71 -7.15 -3.13
CA GLY A 99 -19.04 -5.90 -3.50
C GLY A 99 -18.01 -6.05 -4.62
N TRP A 100 -17.03 -6.94 -4.45
CA TRP A 100 -15.99 -7.14 -5.47
C TRP A 100 -16.54 -7.72 -6.77
N ARG A 101 -17.52 -8.62 -6.72
CA ARG A 101 -18.15 -9.17 -7.93
C ARG A 101 -18.89 -8.10 -8.71
N GLU A 102 -19.67 -7.27 -8.01
CA GLU A 102 -20.45 -6.19 -8.61
C GLU A 102 -19.54 -5.12 -9.23
N ILE A 103 -18.47 -4.70 -8.54
CA ILE A 103 -17.57 -3.68 -9.09
C ILE A 103 -16.77 -4.21 -10.28
N VAL A 104 -16.32 -5.48 -10.25
CA VAL A 104 -15.65 -6.10 -11.40
C VAL A 104 -16.58 -6.11 -12.62
N ASN A 105 -17.84 -6.52 -12.45
CA ASN A 105 -18.82 -6.53 -13.55
C ASN A 105 -19.12 -5.13 -14.08
N PHE A 106 -19.30 -4.16 -13.17
CA PHE A 106 -19.54 -2.77 -13.51
C PHE A 106 -18.39 -2.17 -14.34
N LEU A 107 -17.14 -2.36 -13.89
CA LEU A 107 -15.96 -1.84 -14.59
C LEU A 107 -15.80 -2.48 -15.98
N LYS A 108 -16.03 -3.78 -16.11
CA LYS A 108 -16.00 -4.46 -17.41
C LYS A 108 -17.10 -3.98 -18.34
N ALA A 109 -18.31 -3.75 -17.83
CA ALA A 109 -19.40 -3.16 -18.61
C ALA A 109 -19.09 -1.71 -19.06
N ALA A 110 -18.28 -0.98 -18.31
CA ALA A 110 -17.75 0.32 -18.68
C ALA A 110 -16.54 0.27 -19.64
N GLY A 111 -16.10 -0.92 -20.06
CA GLY A 111 -15.02 -1.10 -21.03
C GLY A 111 -13.62 -1.25 -20.44
N TYR A 112 -13.49 -1.39 -19.12
CA TYR A 112 -12.20 -1.60 -18.47
C TYR A 112 -11.81 -3.08 -18.41
N ARG A 113 -10.52 -3.35 -18.63
CA ARG A 113 -9.89 -4.57 -18.08
C ARG A 113 -9.71 -4.38 -16.57
N VAL A 114 -9.96 -5.43 -15.80
CA VAL A 114 -9.88 -5.38 -14.32
C VAL A 114 -8.81 -6.36 -13.87
N VAL A 115 -7.72 -5.84 -13.31
CA VAL A 115 -6.48 -6.59 -13.07
C VAL A 115 -6.19 -6.67 -11.58
N CYS A 116 -6.20 -7.88 -11.02
CA CYS A 116 -5.86 -8.10 -9.61
C CYS A 116 -4.34 -8.24 -9.45
N ILE A 117 -3.73 -7.38 -8.63
CA ILE A 117 -2.27 -7.30 -8.45
C ILE A 117 -1.79 -7.69 -7.04
N ASP A 118 -2.63 -8.37 -6.26
CA ASP A 118 -2.28 -8.83 -4.92
C ASP A 118 -1.05 -9.77 -4.91
N GLN A 119 -0.32 -9.80 -3.81
CA GLN A 119 0.77 -10.77 -3.65
C GLN A 119 0.26 -12.23 -3.70
N LYS A 120 -0.97 -12.48 -3.24
CA LYS A 120 -1.57 -13.81 -3.13
C LYS A 120 -2.94 -13.83 -3.80
N ALA A 121 -3.20 -14.82 -4.65
CA ALA A 121 -4.55 -15.07 -5.19
C ALA A 121 -5.54 -15.51 -4.11
N THR A 122 -5.06 -16.05 -2.99
CA THR A 122 -5.88 -16.55 -1.90
C THR A 122 -5.16 -16.31 -0.57
N HIS A 123 -5.84 -15.66 0.37
CA HIS A 123 -5.30 -15.40 1.70
C HIS A 123 -6.41 -15.44 2.76
N GLY A 124 -6.07 -15.96 3.93
CA GLY A 124 -7.01 -16.24 4.98
C GLY A 124 -6.38 -17.01 6.13
N THR A 125 -7.18 -17.28 7.14
CA THR A 125 -6.79 -18.08 8.30
C THR A 125 -7.99 -18.87 8.80
N GLN A 126 -7.73 -20.05 9.37
CA GLN A 126 -8.76 -20.95 9.87
C GLN A 126 -9.83 -21.24 8.79
N LEU A 127 -11.08 -20.83 9.04
CA LEU A 127 -12.23 -21.08 8.18
C LEU A 127 -12.55 -19.91 7.23
N ILE A 128 -11.84 -18.78 7.36
CA ILE A 128 -12.11 -17.56 6.59
C ILE A 128 -11.03 -17.39 5.55
N TRP A 129 -11.41 -17.55 4.29
CA TRP A 129 -10.53 -17.45 3.12
C TRP A 129 -11.10 -16.49 2.10
N ASN A 130 -10.26 -15.59 1.60
CA ASN A 130 -10.60 -14.60 0.59
C ASN A 130 -9.83 -14.93 -0.69
N HIS A 131 -10.53 -14.96 -1.81
CA HIS A 131 -9.98 -15.29 -3.11
C HIS A 131 -10.01 -14.07 -4.02
N ILE A 132 -9.14 -14.06 -5.03
CA ILE A 132 -9.26 -13.18 -6.19
C ILE A 132 -10.72 -13.22 -6.71
N PRO A 133 -11.37 -12.07 -6.97
CA PRO A 133 -12.76 -12.06 -7.38
C PRO A 133 -12.90 -12.64 -8.80
N ASN A 134 -13.98 -13.40 -8.99
CA ASN A 134 -14.31 -13.92 -10.31
C ASN A 134 -14.43 -12.79 -11.34
N GLY A 135 -13.85 -12.98 -12.52
CA GLY A 135 -13.86 -12.01 -13.61
C GLY A 135 -12.70 -11.03 -13.62
N ALA A 136 -11.93 -10.91 -12.52
CA ALA A 136 -10.66 -10.18 -12.53
C ALA A 136 -9.56 -11.01 -13.19
N GLU A 137 -8.67 -10.34 -13.91
CA GLU A 137 -7.47 -10.94 -14.49
C GLU A 137 -6.42 -11.18 -13.42
N ASP A 138 -5.77 -12.33 -13.48
CA ASP A 138 -4.80 -12.75 -12.49
C ASP A 138 -3.40 -12.22 -12.81
N GLN A 139 -3.01 -11.14 -12.14
CA GLN A 139 -1.62 -10.66 -12.06
C GLN A 139 -1.07 -10.79 -10.65
N THR A 140 -1.63 -11.70 -9.85
CA THR A 140 -1.19 -11.94 -8.49
C THR A 140 0.19 -12.60 -8.44
N GLY A 141 0.72 -12.80 -7.23
CA GLY A 141 2.01 -13.44 -7.00
C GLY A 141 3.03 -12.50 -6.37
N ASP A 142 4.11 -13.09 -5.85
CA ASP A 142 5.21 -12.36 -5.22
C ASP A 142 6.18 -11.80 -6.28
N LYS A 143 5.67 -10.83 -7.06
CA LYS A 143 6.45 -10.13 -8.09
C LYS A 143 7.13 -8.90 -7.47
N PRO A 144 8.28 -8.45 -8.03
CA PRO A 144 8.96 -7.25 -7.55
C PRO A 144 8.02 -6.04 -7.49
N LEU A 145 8.18 -5.18 -6.49
CA LEU A 145 7.38 -3.95 -6.37
C LEU A 145 7.49 -3.04 -7.60
N ALA A 146 8.61 -3.11 -8.34
CA ALA A 146 8.78 -2.42 -9.61
C ALA A 146 7.73 -2.83 -10.65
N GLU A 147 7.44 -4.13 -10.75
CA GLU A 147 6.40 -4.63 -11.65
C GLU A 147 5.02 -4.16 -11.21
N ARG A 148 4.74 -4.17 -9.89
CA ARG A 148 3.48 -3.65 -9.35
C ARG A 148 3.29 -2.17 -9.66
N PHE A 149 4.35 -1.38 -9.49
CA PHE A 149 4.34 0.03 -9.83
C PHE A 149 4.09 0.26 -11.32
N ARG A 150 4.72 -0.53 -12.21
CA ARG A 150 4.50 -0.45 -13.66
C ARG A 150 3.02 -0.63 -14.02
N TYR A 151 2.36 -1.64 -13.45
CA TYR A 151 0.90 -1.80 -13.63
C TYR A 151 0.11 -0.60 -13.09
N LEU A 152 0.43 -0.12 -11.89
CA LEU A 152 -0.32 0.97 -11.26
C LEU A 152 -0.19 2.28 -12.04
N LYS A 153 1.02 2.66 -12.44
CA LYS A 153 1.31 3.93 -13.12
C LYS A 153 0.55 4.13 -14.42
N HIS A 154 0.25 3.05 -15.15
CA HIS A 154 -0.49 3.12 -16.40
C HIS A 154 -1.97 2.74 -16.26
N ALA A 155 -2.44 2.37 -15.06
CA ALA A 155 -3.86 2.14 -14.81
C ALA A 155 -4.61 3.48 -14.79
N ASP A 156 -5.86 3.49 -15.24
CA ASP A 156 -6.68 4.71 -15.22
C ASP A 156 -6.99 5.12 -13.77
N PHE A 157 -7.17 4.14 -12.89
CA PHE A 157 -7.23 4.30 -11.44
C PHE A 157 -7.03 2.94 -10.75
N PHE A 158 -6.95 2.99 -9.42
CA PHE A 158 -6.77 1.83 -8.56
C PHE A 158 -7.90 1.75 -7.52
N ILE A 159 -8.40 0.54 -7.25
CA ILE A 159 -9.35 0.26 -6.15
C ILE A 159 -8.70 -0.72 -5.17
N GLY A 160 -8.55 -0.31 -3.91
CA GLY A 160 -7.90 -1.16 -2.91
C GLY A 160 -8.42 -0.95 -1.50
N LEU A 161 -7.78 -1.64 -0.57
CA LEU A 161 -8.08 -1.60 0.86
C LEU A 161 -7.14 -0.64 1.60
N SER A 162 -7.27 -0.52 2.91
CA SER A 162 -6.27 0.15 3.78
C SER A 162 -5.01 -0.74 3.94
N SER A 163 -4.32 -0.99 2.82
CA SER A 163 -3.15 -1.87 2.68
C SER A 163 -2.05 -1.22 1.83
N GLY A 164 -0.85 -1.80 1.83
CA GLY A 164 0.33 -1.20 1.20
C GLY A 164 0.22 -0.93 -0.31
N LEU A 165 -0.63 -1.65 -1.06
CA LEU A 165 -0.81 -1.40 -2.49
C LEU A 165 -1.52 -0.07 -2.78
N SER A 166 -2.38 0.40 -1.88
CA SER A 166 -3.00 1.74 -1.99
C SER A 166 -1.96 2.84 -1.88
N TRP A 167 -0.99 2.68 -0.98
CA TRP A 167 0.15 3.59 -0.85
C TRP A 167 1.06 3.57 -2.07
N LEU A 168 1.30 2.38 -2.65
CA LEU A 168 2.07 2.26 -3.89
C LEU A 168 1.35 2.91 -5.08
N ALA A 169 0.02 2.75 -5.18
CA ALA A 169 -0.80 3.39 -6.19
C ALA A 169 -0.74 4.91 -6.07
N TRP A 170 -0.90 5.44 -4.85
CA TRP A 170 -0.75 6.87 -4.57
C TRP A 170 0.64 7.39 -4.94
N ALA A 171 1.70 6.66 -4.59
CA ALA A 171 3.08 6.99 -4.97
C ALA A 171 3.31 6.99 -6.49
N SER A 172 2.59 6.15 -7.24
CA SER A 172 2.66 6.11 -8.71
C SER A 172 1.93 7.25 -9.41
N GLY A 173 1.17 8.06 -8.67
CA GLY A 173 0.37 9.15 -9.22
C GLY A 173 -1.02 8.74 -9.70
N THR A 174 -1.34 7.45 -9.62
CA THR A 174 -2.62 6.87 -10.02
C THR A 174 -3.73 7.28 -9.06
N PRO A 175 -4.93 7.68 -9.54
CA PRO A 175 -6.08 7.93 -8.68
C PRO A 175 -6.44 6.69 -7.84
N VAL A 176 -6.71 6.88 -6.55
CA VAL A 176 -6.97 5.79 -5.59
C VAL A 176 -8.38 5.88 -5.04
N VAL A 177 -9.14 4.80 -5.19
CA VAL A 177 -10.38 4.53 -4.47
C VAL A 177 -10.05 3.56 -3.34
N MET A 178 -10.04 4.05 -2.10
CA MET A 178 -9.76 3.23 -0.94
C MET A 178 -11.07 2.81 -0.25
N ILE A 179 -11.26 1.50 -0.09
CA ILE A 179 -12.39 0.91 0.63
C ILE A 179 -11.90 0.50 2.02
N SER A 180 -12.29 1.27 3.04
CA SER A 180 -12.05 0.93 4.45
C SER A 180 -13.23 1.37 5.29
N GLY A 181 -13.70 0.46 6.15
CA GLY A 181 -14.64 0.77 7.24
C GLY A 181 -14.04 0.54 8.63
N PHE A 182 -12.84 -0.03 8.71
CA PHE A 182 -12.15 -0.31 9.97
C PHE A 182 -11.31 0.88 10.45
N THR A 183 -10.88 1.74 9.54
CA THR A 183 -10.08 2.93 9.83
C THR A 183 -10.87 4.20 9.51
N HIS A 184 -10.61 5.28 10.26
CA HIS A 184 -11.16 6.60 9.96
C HIS A 184 -10.56 7.15 8.64
N PRO A 185 -11.28 8.00 7.86
CA PRO A 185 -10.76 8.58 6.62
C PRO A 185 -9.46 9.38 6.73
N THR A 186 -9.03 9.74 7.94
CA THR A 186 -7.78 10.48 8.20
C THR A 186 -6.64 9.59 8.73
N ASN A 187 -6.84 8.26 8.77
CA ASN A 187 -5.87 7.32 9.34
C ASN A 187 -4.75 6.95 8.37
N GLU A 188 -5.15 6.65 7.13
CA GLU A 188 -4.25 6.37 6.00
C GLU A 188 -3.94 7.68 5.25
#